data_AF-A0A9N9AYT9-F1
#
_entry.id   AF-A0A9N9AYT9-F1
#
_cell.length_a   1.000
_cell.length_b   1.000
_cell.length_c   1.000
_cell.angle_alpha   90.00
_cell.angle_beta   90.00
_cell.angle_gamma   90.00
#
_symmetry.space_group_name_H-M   'P 1'
#
loop_
_entity.id
_entity.type
_entity.pdbx_description
1 polymer ?
#
loop_
_entity_poly.entity_id
_entity_poly.type
_entity_poly.pdbx_seq_one_letter_code
_entity_poly.pdbx_strand_id
1 'polypeptide(L)'
;MDRSHDVHLAIDILSKNLRPLITDSIPKFYENIMKQCWDKDPSKRPDATKLVSLFDEIIELSKDIDKSQTLIMLNNLQQISKKVVKLEEFEKDEAGTLLNQSLLDHSFTRNEF
;
A
#
# COMPACT_ATOMS: atom_id res chain seq x y z
N MET A 1 7.71 -19.47 -3.95
CA MET A 1 8.45 -19.62 -5.22
C MET A 1 9.70 -20.40 -4.89
N ASP A 2 9.73 -21.68 -5.25
CA ASP A 2 10.93 -22.49 -5.11
C ASP A 2 11.70 -22.40 -6.44
N ARG A 3 12.91 -21.85 -6.39
CA ARG A 3 13.82 -21.69 -7.54
C ARG A 3 15.18 -22.22 -7.11
N SER A 4 15.86 -22.92 -8.01
CA SER A 4 17.21 -23.43 -7.78
C SER A 4 18.16 -22.36 -7.26
N HIS A 5 18.89 -22.66 -6.19
CA HIS A 5 19.91 -21.79 -5.59
C HIS A 5 21.23 -21.88 -6.37
N ASP A 6 21.23 -21.34 -7.59
CA ASP A 6 22.35 -21.43 -8.52
C ASP A 6 23.00 -20.07 -8.83
N VAL A 7 24.03 -20.08 -9.68
CA VAL A 7 24.73 -18.87 -10.12
C VAL A 7 23.80 -17.88 -10.82
N HIS A 8 22.81 -18.36 -11.58
CA HIS A 8 21.86 -17.47 -12.25
C HIS A 8 21.03 -16.68 -11.24
N LEU A 9 20.60 -17.31 -10.14
CA LEU A 9 19.92 -16.61 -9.06
C LEU A 9 20.82 -15.55 -8.41
N ALA A 10 22.09 -15.87 -8.16
CA ALA A 10 23.05 -14.91 -7.60
C ALA A 10 23.22 -13.68 -8.51
N ILE A 11 23.34 -13.90 -9.83
CA ILE A 11 23.42 -12.82 -10.83
C ILE A 11 22.16 -11.95 -10.82
N ASP A 12 20.97 -12.55 -10.75
CA ASP A 12 19.73 -11.79 -10.70
C ASP A 12 19.62 -10.92 -9.43
N ILE A 13 20.06 -11.45 -8.27
CA ILE A 13 20.07 -10.70 -7.00
C ILE A 13 21.04 -9.51 -7.06
N LEU A 14 22.25 -9.71 -7.60
CA LEU A 14 23.33 -8.71 -7.62
C LEU A 14 23.18 -7.69 -8.75
N SER A 15 22.93 -8.16 -9.97
CA SER A 15 22.95 -7.33 -11.18
C SER A 15 21.58 -6.74 -11.52
N LYS A 16 20.49 -7.49 -11.29
CA LYS A 16 19.12 -7.02 -11.56
C LYS A 16 18.42 -6.48 -10.30
N ASN A 17 19.12 -6.48 -9.16
CA ASN A 17 18.57 -6.10 -7.87
C ASN A 17 17.28 -6.86 -7.52
N LEU A 18 17.21 -8.16 -7.87
CA LEU A 18 16.06 -9.00 -7.57
C LEU A 18 15.84 -9.05 -6.04
N ARG A 19 14.62 -8.72 -5.59
CA ARG A 19 14.18 -8.78 -4.20
C ARG A 19 12.80 -9.44 -4.12
N PRO A 20 12.42 -10.01 -2.96
CA PRO A 20 11.08 -10.55 -2.76
C PRO A 20 10.02 -9.48 -3.08
N LEU A 21 8.95 -9.90 -3.74
CA LEU A 21 7.78 -9.06 -3.93
C LEU A 21 7.14 -8.83 -2.56
N ILE A 22 6.89 -7.57 -2.22
CA ILE A 22 6.17 -7.19 -1.02
C ILE A 22 4.71 -7.00 -1.42
N THR A 23 3.80 -7.68 -0.72
CA THR A 23 2.37 -7.56 -0.96
C THR A 23 1.79 -6.37 -0.19
N ASP A 24 0.79 -5.70 -0.74
CA ASP A 24 0.13 -4.54 -0.11
C ASP A 24 -0.61 -4.90 1.19
N SER A 25 -0.71 -6.19 1.51
CA SER A 25 -1.32 -6.71 2.74
C SER A 25 -0.47 -6.50 3.99
N ILE A 26 0.84 -6.23 3.86
CA ILE A 26 1.70 -6.01 5.03
C ILE A 26 1.70 -4.52 5.43
N PRO A 27 1.78 -4.20 6.73
CA PRO A 27 1.94 -2.81 7.15
C PRO A 27 3.20 -2.18 6.56
N LYS A 28 3.10 -0.92 6.09
CA LYS A 28 4.20 -0.15 5.48
C LYS A 28 5.48 -0.11 6.33
N PHE A 29 5.31 -0.18 7.65
CA PHE A 29 6.43 -0.24 8.58
C PHE A 29 7.32 -1.48 8.35
N TYR A 30 6.73 -2.67 8.18
CA TYR A 30 7.48 -3.89 7.90
C TYR A 30 8.12 -3.85 6.51
N GLU A 31 7.41 -3.32 5.51
CA GLU A 31 7.96 -3.09 4.17
C GLU A 31 9.25 -2.26 4.23
N ASN A 32 9.23 -1.16 4.98
CA ASN A 32 10.37 -0.27 5.13
C ASN A 32 11.56 -0.95 5.82
N ILE A 33 11.32 -1.77 6.85
CA ILE A 33 12.38 -2.56 7.49
C ILE A 33 12.97 -3.56 6.50
N MET A 34 12.12 -4.35 5.84
CA MET A 34 12.56 -5.36 4.88
C MET A 34 13.42 -4.74 3.77
N LYS A 35 13.00 -3.58 3.25
CA LYS A 35 13.76 -2.82 2.24
C LYS A 35 15.15 -2.40 2.72
N GLN A 36 15.28 -1.94 3.96
CA GLN A 36 16.57 -1.57 4.54
C GLN A 36 17.49 -2.78 4.76
N CYS A 37 16.95 -3.92 5.22
CA CYS A 37 17.73 -5.13 5.49
C CYS A 37 18.48 -5.67 4.26
N TRP A 38 17.96 -5.41 3.06
CA TRP A 38 18.55 -5.87 1.80
C TRP A 38 18.94 -4.72 0.86
N ASP A 39 19.22 -3.54 1.43
CA ASP A 39 19.71 -2.39 0.68
C ASP A 39 20.97 -2.78 -0.11
N LYS A 40 21.11 -2.19 -1.30
CA LYS A 40 22.26 -2.40 -2.18
C LYS A 40 23.54 -1.89 -1.52
N ASP A 41 23.45 -0.81 -0.76
CA ASP A 41 24.52 -0.27 0.06
C ASP A 41 24.56 -0.98 1.43
N PRO A 42 25.61 -1.76 1.72
CA PRO A 42 25.73 -2.48 2.99
C PRO A 42 25.70 -1.55 4.21
N SER A 43 26.15 -0.30 4.08
CA SER A 43 26.19 0.66 5.20
C SER A 43 24.81 1.13 5.64
N LYS A 44 23.79 0.98 4.78
CA LYS A 44 22.40 1.32 5.09
C LYS A 44 21.62 0.18 5.73
N ARG A 45 22.21 -1.01 5.80
CA ARG A 45 21.55 -2.17 6.41
C ARG A 45 21.59 -2.01 7.92
N PRO A 46 20.46 -2.19 8.62
CA PRO A 46 20.47 -2.23 10.08
C PRO A 46 21.22 -3.46 10.55
N ASP A 47 21.98 -3.31 11.63
CA ASP A 47 22.48 -4.45 12.37
C ASP A 47 21.35 -5.15 13.15
N ALA A 48 21.62 -6.38 13.60
CA ALA A 48 20.65 -7.19 14.31
C ALA A 48 20.21 -6.52 15.64
N THR A 49 21.12 -5.84 16.33
CA THR A 49 20.83 -5.16 17.60
C THR A 49 19.81 -4.03 17.39
N LYS A 50 19.97 -3.24 16.33
CA LYS A 50 19.05 -2.16 15.97
C LYS A 50 17.65 -2.68 15.64
N LEU A 51 17.56 -3.83 14.95
CA LEU A 51 16.29 -4.49 14.69
C LEU A 51 15.62 -4.98 15.97
N VAL A 52 16.37 -5.61 16.87
CA VAL A 52 15.84 -6.08 18.17
C VAL A 52 15.29 -4.90 18.98
N SER A 53 16.07 -3.84 19.15
CA SER A 53 15.61 -2.65 19.88
C SER A 53 14.35 -2.03 19.26
N LEU A 54 14.26 -1.99 17.92
CA LEU A 54 13.10 -1.47 17.21
C LEU A 54 11.84 -2.33 17.47
N PHE A 55 11.97 -3.67 17.44
CA PHE A 55 10.85 -4.55 17.70
C PHE A 55 10.44 -4.54 19.18
N ASP A 56 11.40 -4.46 20.10
CA ASP A 56 11.12 -4.33 21.53
C ASP A 56 10.35 -3.04 21.81
N GLU A 57 10.77 -1.91 21.23
CA GLU A 57 10.06 -0.62 21.37
C GLU A 57 8.61 -0.71 20.88
N ILE A 58 8.36 -1.36 19.74
CA ILE A 58 7.00 -1.57 19.23
C ILE A 58 6.18 -2.43 20.17
N ILE A 59 6.77 -3.50 20.71
CA ILE A 59 6.11 -4.39 21.66
C ILE A 59 5.74 -3.60 22.91
N GLU A 60 6.66 -2.80 23.47
CA GLU A 60 6.38 -1.95 24.63
C GLU A 60 5.26 -0.94 24.35
N LEU A 61 5.35 -0.19 23.24
CA LEU A 61 4.31 0.75 22.85
C LEU A 61 2.94 0.08 22.64
N SER A 62 2.93 -1.20 22.26
CA SER A 62 1.69 -1.95 22.06
C SER A 62 1.02 -2.42 23.36
N LYS A 63 1.72 -2.38 24.51
CA LYS A 63 1.16 -2.80 25.81
C LYS A 63 0.17 -1.78 26.38
N ASP A 64 0.43 -0.50 26.13
CA ASP A 64 -0.41 0.61 26.62
C ASP A 64 -1.62 0.88 25.71
N ILE A 65 -1.65 0.23 24.54
CA ILE A 65 -2.77 0.30 23.63
C ILE A 65 -3.90 -0.57 24.18
N ASP A 66 -4.93 0.09 24.72
CA ASP A 66 -6.20 -0.57 25.04
C ASP A 66 -6.78 -1.18 23.76
N LYS A 67 -6.65 -2.51 23.64
CA LYS A 67 -7.12 -3.28 22.48
C LYS A 67 -8.58 -2.96 22.14
N SER A 68 -9.42 -2.64 23.13
CA SER A 68 -10.82 -2.30 22.92
C SER A 68 -10.99 -0.97 22.18
N GLN A 69 -10.19 0.05 22.55
CA GLN A 69 -10.15 1.33 21.84
C GLN A 69 -9.58 1.19 20.43
N THR A 70 -8.58 0.34 20.24
CA THR A 70 -8.03 0.07 18.90
C THR A 70 -9.03 -0.65 18.01
N LEU A 71 -9.76 -1.63 18.53
CA LEU A 71 -10.83 -2.32 17.80
C LEU A 71 -11.93 -1.35 17.37
N ILE A 72 -12.31 -0.42 18.25
CA ILE A 72 -13.28 0.64 17.93
C ILE A 72 -12.71 1.56 16.84
N MET A 73 -11.46 2.01 16.97
CA MET A 73 -10.82 2.88 15.99
C MET A 73 -10.66 2.17 14.62
N LEU A 74 -10.28 0.90 14.61
CA LEU A 74 -10.17 0.08 13.40
C LEU A 74 -11.53 -0.13 12.74
N ASN A 75 -12.57 -0.45 13.51
CA ASN A 75 -13.93 -0.54 12.98
C ASN A 75 -14.36 0.81 12.39
N ASN A 76 -14.13 1.91 13.08
CA ASN A 76 -14.46 3.25 12.58
C ASN A 76 -13.71 3.58 11.28
N LEU A 77 -12.40 3.29 11.22
CA LEU A 77 -11.59 3.47 10.01
C LEU A 77 -12.06 2.58 8.86
N GLN A 78 -12.46 1.34 9.12
CA GLN A 78 -13.05 0.46 8.12
C GLN A 78 -14.38 1.00 7.60
N GLN A 79 -15.21 1.55 8.48
CA GLN A 79 -16.49 2.16 8.10
C GLN A 79 -16.28 3.45 7.29
N ILE A 80 -15.27 4.26 7.63
CA ILE A 80 -14.86 5.43 6.85
C ILE A 80 -14.31 5.00 5.49
N SER A 81 -13.42 4.02 5.45
CA SER A 81 -12.88 3.44 4.20
C SER A 81 -13.99 3.00 3.25
N LYS A 82 -14.99 2.25 3.75
CA LYS A 82 -16.15 1.85 2.94
C LYS A 82 -16.96 3.04 2.42
N LYS A 83 -17.07 4.12 3.21
CA LYS A 83 -17.75 5.35 2.78
C LYS A 83 -16.95 6.09 1.72
N VAL A 84 -15.63 6.21 1.86
CA VAL A 84 -14.75 6.87 0.89
C VAL A 84 -14.80 6.14 -0.45
N VAL A 85 -14.68 4.81 -0.46
CA VAL A 85 -14.81 4.01 -1.69
C VAL A 85 -16.17 4.24 -2.37
N LYS A 86 -17.26 4.25 -1.60
CA LYS A 86 -18.59 4.56 -2.15
C LYS A 86 -18.72 5.97 -2.69
N LEU A 87 -18.05 6.95 -2.09
CA LEU A 87 -18.05 8.34 -2.57
C LEU A 87 -17.24 8.48 -3.86
N GLU A 88 -16.09 7.81 -3.97
CA GLU A 88 -15.29 7.78 -5.20
C GLU A 88 -16.03 7.09 -6.36
N GLU A 89 -16.84 6.08 -6.07
CA GLU A 89 -17.74 5.46 -7.05
C GLU A 89 -18.84 6.46 -7.47
N PHE A 90 -19.43 7.18 -6.52
CA PHE A 90 -20.45 8.21 -6.78
C PHE A 90 -19.91 9.37 -7.63
N GLU A 91 -18.68 9.83 -7.37
CA GLU A 91 -18.03 10.90 -8.16
C GLU A 91 -17.72 10.44 -9.59
N LYS A 92 -17.36 9.17 -9.79
CA LYS A 92 -17.19 8.60 -11.14
C LYS A 92 -18.52 8.53 -11.88
N ASP A 93 -19.59 8.19 -11.17
CA ASP A 93 -20.94 8.14 -11.73
C ASP A 93 -21.47 9.54 -12.07
N GLU A 94 -21.19 10.56 -11.24
CA GLU A 94 -21.54 11.95 -11.52
C GLU A 94 -20.74 12.51 -12.69
N ALA A 95 -19.42 12.30 -12.74
CA ALA A 95 -18.60 12.68 -13.89
C ALA A 95 -19.05 11.98 -15.18
N GLY A 96 -19.44 10.71 -15.10
CA GLY A 96 -20.05 9.95 -16.19
C GLY A 96 -21.41 10.52 -16.62
N THR A 97 -22.22 10.97 -15.67
CA THR A 97 -23.55 11.57 -15.92
C THR A 97 -23.43 12.95 -16.55
N LEU A 98 -22.52 13.80 -16.07
CA LEU A 98 -22.24 15.14 -16.61
C LEU A 98 -21.67 15.06 -18.03
N LEU A 99 -20.81 14.08 -18.33
CA LEU A 99 -20.32 13.83 -19.68
C LEU A 99 -21.46 13.44 -20.63
N ASN A 100 -22.40 12.61 -20.16
CA ASN A 100 -23.56 12.19 -20.96
C ASN A 100 -24.55 13.33 -21.19
N GLN A 101 -24.78 14.20 -20.19
CA GLN A 101 -25.61 15.41 -20.32
C GLN A 101 -25.00 16.39 -21.33
N SER A 102 -23.68 16.63 -21.27
CA SER A 102 -22.98 17.48 -22.25
C SER A 102 -23.07 16.94 -23.68
N LEU A 103 -23.02 15.61 -23.86
CA LEU A 103 -23.20 14.97 -25.16
C LEU A 103 -24.65 15.09 -25.68
N LEU A 104 -25.64 15.02 -24.79
CA LEU A 104 -27.04 15.25 -25.14
C LEU A 104 -27.29 16.70 -25.57
N ASP A 105 -26.75 17.68 -24.85
CA ASP A 105 -26.88 19.11 -25.17
C ASP A 105 -26.21 19.46 -26.51
N HIS A 106 -25.09 18.81 -26.86
CA HIS A 106 -24.46 18.96 -28.17
C HIS A 106 -25.18 18.21 -29.30
N SER A 107 -25.91 17.13 -29.00
CA SER A 107 -26.76 16.45 -30.00
C SER A 107 -28.04 17.23 -30.34
N PHE A 108 -28.44 18.19 -29.49
CA PHE A 108 -29.64 19.01 -29.69
C PHE A 108 -29.41 20.28 -30.53
N THR A 109 -28.15 20.69 -30.76
CA THR A 109 -27.81 21.90 -31.55
C THR A 109 -27.48 21.62 -33.02
N ARG A 110 -27.60 20.38 -33.50
CA ARG A 110 -27.40 20.02 -34.92
C ARG A 110 -28.71 19.61 -35.60
N ASN A 111 -29.74 20.42 -35.44
CA ASN A 111 -30.93 20.42 -36.29
C ASN A 111 -31.63 21.78 -36.16
N GLU A 112 -31.05 22.83 -36.75
CA GLU A 112 -31.83 23.95 -37.30
C GLU A 112 -30.90 24.77 -38.22
N PHE A 113 -31.34 24.87 -39.47
CA PHE A 113 -30.80 25.56 -40.66
C PHE A 113 -29.79 24.81 -41.54
#